data_AF-A0A842Y968-F1
#
_entry.id   AF-A0A842Y968-F1
#
_cell.length_a   1.000
_cell.length_b   1.000
_cell.length_c   1.000
_cell.angle_alpha   90.00
_cell.angle_beta   90.00
_cell.angle_gamma   90.00
#
_symmetry.space_group_name_H-M   'P 1'
#
loop_
_entity.id
_entity.type
_entity.pdbx_description
1 polymer ?
#
loop_
_entity_poly.entity_id
_entity_poly.type
_entity_poly.pdbx_seq_one_letter_code
_entity_poly.pdbx_strand_id
1 'polypeptide(L)' 'MHWNGMLLSSIHKIIGWAETMTWNGVHPAVHLVDKVYQKGVKLTKEAMKICEERIERLENLPKWDVTINPIFG' A
#
# COMPACT_ATOMS: atom_id res chain seq x y z
N MET A 1 23.03 0.92 -3.48
CA MET A 1 22.66 2.33 -3.73
C MET A 1 21.86 2.32 -5.03
N HIS A 2 20.52 2.34 -4.98
CA HIS A 2 19.70 2.03 -6.16
C HIS A 2 19.32 3.29 -6.97
N TRP A 3 19.02 4.41 -6.32
CA TRP A 3 18.50 5.58 -7.04
C TRP A 3 19.61 6.46 -7.66
N ASN A 4 20.65 6.77 -6.90
CA ASN A 4 21.91 7.46 -7.28
C ASN A 4 21.79 8.65 -8.26
N GLY A 5 20.66 9.36 -8.30
CA GLY A 5 20.44 10.44 -9.25
C GLY A 5 20.11 9.99 -10.67
N MET A 6 19.80 8.72 -10.89
CA MET A 6 19.31 8.26 -12.19
C MET A 6 17.93 8.90 -12.48
N LEU A 7 17.74 9.44 -13.68
CA LEU A 7 16.46 10.04 -14.07
C LEU A 7 15.35 8.99 -14.31
N LEU A 8 14.20 9.13 -13.64
CA LEU A 8 12.94 8.38 -13.93
C LEU A 8 12.21 9.01 -15.10
N SER A 9 12.75 8.82 -16.29
CA SER A 9 12.17 9.38 -17.51
C SER A 9 10.96 8.60 -18.03
N SER A 10 10.68 7.40 -17.54
CA SER A 10 9.56 6.58 -18.03
C SER A 10 9.07 5.56 -17.00
N ILE A 11 7.82 5.13 -17.14
CA ILE A 11 7.19 4.10 -16.30
C ILE A 11 8.01 2.79 -16.33
N HIS A 12 8.41 2.33 -17.51
CA HIS A 12 9.25 1.14 -17.66
C HIS A 12 10.54 1.22 -16.84
N LYS A 13 11.20 2.39 -16.86
CA LYS A 13 12.43 2.61 -16.10
C LYS A 13 12.17 2.60 -14.60
N ILE A 14 11.06 3.22 -14.15
CA ILE A 14 10.65 3.21 -12.74
C ILE A 14 10.42 1.77 -12.25
N ILE A 15 9.66 0.98 -13.01
CA ILE A 15 9.33 -0.41 -12.66
C ILE A 15 10.60 -1.26 -12.58
N GLY A 16 11.46 -1.22 -13.60
CA GLY A 16 12.70 -1.99 -13.59
C GLY A 16 13.60 -1.63 -12.40
N TRP A 17 13.68 -0.35 -12.02
CA TRP A 17 14.38 0.03 -10.79
C TRP A 17 13.72 -0.50 -9.53
N ALA A 18 12.38 -0.42 -9.48
CA ALA A 18 11.64 -0.91 -8.34
C ALA A 18 11.83 -2.41 -8.12
N GLU A 19 11.93 -3.20 -9.19
CA GLU A 19 12.15 -4.65 -9.08
C GLU A 19 13.56 -5.00 -8.59
N THR A 20 14.57 -4.18 -8.90
CA THR A 20 15.95 -4.43 -8.49
C THR A 20 16.27 -4.03 -7.05
N MET A 21 15.38 -3.28 -6.39
CA MET A 21 15.61 -2.83 -5.02
C MET A 21 15.36 -3.97 -4.01
N THR A 22 15.87 -3.79 -2.80
CA THR A 22 15.51 -4.62 -1.65
C THR A 22 14.94 -3.74 -0.56
N TRP A 23 13.81 -4.14 0.00
CA TRP A 23 13.21 -3.52 1.18
C TRP A 23 13.37 -4.47 2.37
N ASN A 24 14.09 -4.03 3.41
CA ASN A 24 14.44 -4.88 4.56
C ASN A 24 15.04 -6.24 4.16
N GLY A 25 15.92 -6.26 3.15
CA GLY A 25 16.54 -7.47 2.62
C GLY A 25 15.63 -8.34 1.73
N VAL A 26 14.37 -7.96 1.52
CA VAL A 26 13.39 -8.70 0.72
C VAL A 26 13.16 -8.00 -0.62
N HIS A 27 13.10 -8.78 -1.70
CA HIS A 27 12.73 -8.27 -3.02
C HIS A 27 11.26 -7.88 -3.06
N PRO A 28 10.90 -6.69 -3.59
CA PRO A 28 9.53 -6.26 -3.67
C PRO A 28 8.78 -6.98 -4.79
N ALA A 29 7.46 -7.12 -4.63
CA ALA A 29 6.55 -7.45 -5.72
C ALA A 29 6.03 -6.15 -6.34
N VAL A 30 6.32 -5.92 -7.62
CA VAL A 30 6.01 -4.65 -8.29
C VAL A 30 4.85 -4.85 -9.27
N HIS A 31 3.83 -4.01 -9.15
CA HIS A 31 2.67 -3.99 -10.05
C HIS A 31 2.35 -2.57 -10.48
N LEU A 32 2.21 -2.35 -11.78
CA LEU A 32 1.74 -1.07 -12.31
C LEU A 32 0.22 -0.99 -12.21
N VAL A 33 -0.29 0.06 -11.57
CA VAL A 33 -1.71 0.40 -11.58
C VAL A 33 -1.91 1.59 -12.51
N ASP A 34 -2.28 1.32 -13.75
CA ASP A 34 -2.51 2.31 -14.82
C ASP A 34 -3.96 2.77 -14.93
N LYS A 35 -4.81 2.34 -14.00
CA LYS A 35 -6.23 2.69 -13.95
C LYS A 35 -6.44 4.07 -13.36
N VAL A 36 -7.45 4.79 -13.86
CA VAL A 36 -7.88 6.06 -13.29
C VAL A 36 -8.41 5.85 -11.87
N TYR A 37 -7.73 6.42 -10.89
CA TYR A 37 -8.20 6.43 -9.51
C TYR A 37 -9.35 7.44 -9.35
N GLN A 38 -10.57 6.91 -9.27
CA GLN A 38 -11.77 7.72 -9.11
C GLN A 38 -11.74 8.46 -7.76
N LYS A 39 -11.91 9.78 -7.80
CA LYS A 39 -11.94 10.64 -6.61
C LYS A 39 -13.38 10.85 -6.14
N GLY A 40 -13.57 11.09 -4.85
CA GLY A 40 -14.90 11.32 -4.25
C GLY A 40 -15.69 10.02 -3.98
N VAL A 41 -15.13 8.86 -4.30
CA VAL A 41 -15.71 7.57 -3.92
C VAL A 41 -15.52 7.37 -2.41
N LYS A 42 -16.63 7.13 -1.69
CA LYS A 42 -16.63 6.76 -0.28
C LYS A 42 -17.01 5.30 -0.14
N LEU A 43 -16.35 4.61 0.79
CA LEU A 43 -16.74 3.26 1.16
C LEU A 43 -18.14 3.28 1.78
N THR A 44 -18.99 2.33 1.40
CA THR A 44 -20.31 2.19 2.03
C THR A 44 -20.16 1.68 3.47
N LYS A 45 -21.19 1.85 4.30
CA LYS A 45 -21.15 1.37 5.69
C LYS A 45 -21.06 -0.15 5.74
N GLU A 46 -21.73 -0.82 4.81
CA GLU A 46 -21.76 -2.27 4.67
C GLU A 46 -20.36 -2.81 4.31
N ALA A 47 -19.68 -2.16 3.35
CA ALA A 47 -18.33 -2.55 2.97
C ALA A 47 -17.30 -2.23 4.07
N MET A 48 -17.47 -1.11 4.79
CA MET A 48 -16.62 -0.79 5.94
C MET A 48 -16.77 -1.83 7.05
N LYS A 49 -17.97 -2.35 7.30
CA LYS A 49 -18.21 -3.37 8.34
C LYS A 49 -17.36 -4.62 8.13
N ILE A 50 -17.16 -5.04 6.88
CA ILE A 50 -16.28 -6.16 6.54
C ILE A 50 -14.82 -5.83 6.89
N CYS A 51 -14.38 -4.59 6.64
CA CYS A 51 -13.04 -4.16 7.04
C CYS A 51 -12.88 -4.11 8.57
N GLU A 52 -13.89 -3.67 9.31
CA GLU A 52 -13.87 -3.59 10.78
C GLU A 52 -13.65 -4.96 11.44
N GLU A 53 -13.99 -6.07 10.78
CA GLU A 53 -13.69 -7.43 11.29
C GLU A 53 -12.18 -7.69 11.44
N ARG A 54 -11.33 -6.91 10.75
CA ARG A 54 -9.87 -7.02 10.79
C ARG A 54 -9.17 -5.84 11.46
N ILE A 55 -9.90 -4.77 11.78
CA ILE A 55 -9.35 -3.54 12.33
C ILE A 55 -9.59 -3.55 13.84
N GLU A 56 -8.52 -3.68 14.61
CA GLU A 56 -8.58 -3.53 16.07
C GLU A 56 -8.46 -2.04 16.42
N ARG A 57 -9.47 -1.48 17.07
CA ARG A 57 -9.50 -0.07 17.47
C ARG A 57 -9.17 0.08 18.93
N LEU A 58 -8.30 1.03 19.29
CA LEU A 58 -7.99 1.32 20.67
C LEU A 58 -9.19 2.00 21.36
N GLU A 59 -9.63 1.51 22.52
CA GLU A 59 -10.87 1.98 23.16
C GLU A 59 -10.91 3.48 23.47
N ASN A 60 -9.78 4.07 23.88
CA ASN A 60 -9.69 5.48 24.25
C ASN A 60 -9.42 6.41 23.05
N LEU A 61 -8.99 5.87 21.90
CA LEU A 61 -8.74 6.64 20.68
C LEU A 61 -9.18 5.90 19.40
N PRO A 62 -10.43 5.41 19.33
CA PRO A 62 -10.81 4.41 18.34
C PRO A 62 -10.83 4.95 16.91
N LYS A 63 -10.92 6.27 16.74
CA LYS A 63 -10.92 6.92 15.42
C LYS A 63 -9.53 7.04 14.80
N TRP A 64 -8.49 7.22 15.63
CA TRP A 64 -7.16 7.63 15.17
C TRP A 64 -6.10 6.56 15.42
N ASP A 65 -6.37 5.61 16.32
CA ASP A 65 -5.49 4.51 16.63
C ASP A 65 -6.15 3.18 16.26
N VAL A 66 -5.53 2.50 15.29
CA VAL A 66 -5.98 1.24 14.75
C VAL A 66 -4.80 0.31 14.52
N THR A 67 -4.98 -0.97 14.86
CA THR A 67 -4.04 -2.04 14.58
C THR A 67 -4.64 -3.00 13.56
N ILE A 68 -3.86 -3.35 12.53
CA ILE A 68 -4.25 -4.34 11.53
C ILE A 68 -3.20 -5.44 11.57
N ASN A 69 -3.57 -6.57 12.15
CA ASN A 69 -2.65 -7.70 12.24
C ASN A 69 -2.52 -8.40 10.88
N PRO A 70 -1.28 -8.71 10.45
CA PRO A 70 -1.05 -9.50 9.24
C PRO A 70 -1.62 -10.91 9.41
N ILE A 71 -2.30 -11.40 8.38
CA ILE A 71 -2.70 -12.81 8.31
C ILE A 71 -1.50 -13.55 7.73
N PHE A 72 -0.65 -14.09 8.59
CA PHE A 72 0.37 -15.04 8.16
C PHE A 72 -0.28 -16.43 8.09
N GLY A 73 -0.26 -17.02 6.90
CA GLY A 73 -0.53 -18.45 6.67
C GLY A 73 0.76 -19.16 6.31
#